data_AF-A0A8H4KPE6-F1
#
_entry.id   AF-A0A8H4KPE6-F1
#
_cell.length_a   1.000
_cell.length_b   1.000
_cell.length_c   1.000
_cell.angle_alpha   90.00
_cell.angle_beta   90.00
_cell.angle_gamma   90.00
#
_symmetry.space_group_name_H-M   'P 1'
#
loop_
_entity.id
_entity.type
_entity.pdbx_description
1 polymer ?
#
loop_
_entity_poly.entity_id
_entity_poly.type
_entity_poly.pdbx_seq_one_letter_code
_entity_poly.pdbx_strand_id
1 'polypeptide(L)'
;MNGHGDLNNSHAGRATINLTVDPAYSYQSLAIDVGGDDVSIREKYRPFLFNGGLSKDDWISEVELSTTIKMVQSEILDKGLDRLRILILYGSLRSRSFSRLLAYEAARILFRLGCDVRVFDPAGLPQKDDVQHNHPKVQELRELSKWSDGHVWVSPEQHGNLTGIFKQQIDWIPLSTGSVRPTQGRTLAVAQVSGGSQSFNAVNSLRILGRWMRMFVIPNQSSVPKAYTQFTSEDVGSRMLASGNRDRLVDCMEELVKYTIVMRPHFDLFGDRFSEREERRAKEAKVEV
;
A
#
# COMPACT_ATOMS: atom_id res chain seq x y z
N MET A 1 -49.95 1.35 -4.31
CA MET A 1 -49.13 2.15 -5.25
C MET A 1 -47.68 1.88 -4.92
N ASN A 2 -46.92 1.47 -5.94
CA ASN A 2 -45.64 0.81 -5.84
C ASN A 2 -44.51 1.79 -5.48
N GLY A 3 -43.84 1.57 -4.35
CA GLY A 3 -42.57 2.23 -3.98
C GLY A 3 -41.37 1.70 -4.77
N HIS A 4 -41.52 1.44 -6.07
CA HIS A 4 -40.46 0.95 -6.95
C HIS A 4 -39.61 2.09 -7.50
N GLY A 5 -38.96 2.85 -6.61
CA GLY A 5 -38.09 3.94 -7.05
C GLY A 5 -37.21 4.60 -6.00
N ASP A 6 -37.19 4.13 -4.75
CA ASP A 6 -36.34 4.75 -3.74
C ASP A 6 -34.94 4.10 -3.72
N LEU A 7 -33.92 4.89 -4.05
CA LEU A 7 -32.50 4.51 -3.91
C LEU A 7 -32.13 4.18 -2.45
N ASN A 8 -32.98 4.54 -1.49
CA ASN A 8 -32.83 4.26 -0.07
C ASN A 8 -33.65 3.05 0.40
N ASN A 9 -33.78 2.00 -0.44
CA ASN A 9 -34.46 0.77 -0.05
C ASN A 9 -33.70 0.06 1.10
N SER A 10 -34.14 0.30 2.34
CA SER A 10 -33.56 -0.27 3.56
C SER A 10 -33.91 -1.75 3.77
N HIS A 11 -34.83 -2.32 2.99
CA HIS A 11 -35.20 -3.74 3.09
C HIS A 11 -34.08 -4.71 2.69
N ALA A 12 -33.07 -4.24 1.93
CA ALA A 12 -31.88 -5.02 1.57
C ALA A 12 -30.68 -4.80 2.52
N GLY A 13 -30.84 -3.99 3.57
CA GLY A 13 -29.77 -3.69 4.53
C GLY A 13 -29.38 -4.92 5.35
N ARG A 14 -28.09 -5.28 5.33
CA ARG A 14 -27.53 -6.25 6.28
C ARG A 14 -27.47 -5.62 7.67
N ALA A 15 -27.68 -6.42 8.72
CA ALA A 15 -27.50 -5.94 10.09
C ALA A 15 -26.07 -5.41 10.29
N THR A 16 -25.95 -4.16 10.74
CA THR A 16 -24.65 -3.55 11.04
C THR A 16 -24.15 -4.06 12.39
N ILE A 17 -22.98 -4.68 12.40
CA ILE A 17 -22.27 -5.03 13.64
C ILE A 17 -21.37 -3.85 13.99
N ASN A 18 -21.63 -3.24 15.15
CA ASN A 18 -20.73 -2.24 15.72
C ASN A 18 -19.64 -2.96 16.52
N LEU A 19 -18.40 -2.89 16.06
CA LEU A 19 -17.25 -3.37 16.81
C LEU A 19 -16.94 -2.37 17.92
N THR A 20 -16.97 -2.83 19.17
CA THR A 20 -16.61 -2.00 20.32
C THR A 20 -15.10 -1.81 20.39
N VAL A 21 -14.66 -0.58 20.63
CA VAL A 21 -13.25 -0.27 20.91
C VAL A 21 -12.77 -1.10 22.09
N ASP A 22 -11.62 -1.76 21.94
CA ASP A 22 -10.98 -2.53 23.00
C ASP A 22 -9.97 -1.62 23.72
N PRO A 23 -10.23 -1.20 24.98
CA PRO A 23 -9.36 -0.27 25.69
C PRO A 23 -7.93 -0.80 25.85
N ALA A 24 -7.74 -2.12 25.85
CA ALA A 24 -6.43 -2.74 25.98
C ALA A 24 -5.52 -2.47 24.77
N TYR A 25 -6.09 -2.17 23.59
CA TYR A 25 -5.35 -1.89 22.36
C TYR A 25 -5.48 -0.44 21.91
N SER A 26 -6.25 0.37 22.65
CA SER A 26 -6.47 1.77 22.27
C SER A 26 -5.17 2.57 22.33
N TYR A 27 -4.95 3.35 21.27
CA TYR A 27 -3.77 4.20 21.08
C TYR A 27 -2.41 3.49 21.11
N GLN A 28 -2.38 2.16 21.13
CA GLN A 28 -1.13 1.40 21.14
C GLN A 28 -0.36 1.53 19.82
N SER A 29 0.93 1.18 19.87
CA SER A 29 1.79 1.10 18.70
C SER A 29 2.49 -0.25 18.71
N LEU A 30 2.46 -0.93 17.56
CA LEU A 30 3.19 -2.17 17.30
C LEU A 30 4.43 -1.92 16.41
N ALA A 31 4.83 -0.65 16.30
CA ALA A 31 5.99 -0.23 15.51
C ALA A 31 7.27 -0.98 15.89
N ILE A 32 8.16 -1.13 14.91
CA ILE A 32 9.46 -1.78 15.15
C ILE A 32 10.36 -0.78 15.88
N ASP A 33 10.74 -1.13 17.10
CA ASP A 33 11.68 -0.35 17.92
C ASP A 33 13.06 -0.32 17.29
N VAL A 34 13.85 0.72 17.61
CA VAL A 34 15.21 0.91 17.07
C VAL A 34 16.09 -0.31 17.29
N GLY A 35 16.01 -0.96 18.46
CA GLY A 35 16.82 -2.14 18.78
C GLY A 35 16.39 -3.42 18.05
N GLY A 36 15.16 -3.48 17.56
CA GLY A 36 14.63 -4.62 16.79
C GLY A 36 14.64 -4.38 15.28
N ASP A 37 15.22 -3.28 14.83
CA ASP A 37 15.23 -2.87 13.43
C ASP A 37 16.63 -2.97 12.82
N ASP A 38 16.74 -3.59 11.65
CA ASP A 38 18.00 -3.63 10.92
C ASP A 38 18.41 -2.21 10.50
N VAL A 39 19.61 -1.80 10.91
CA VAL A 39 20.11 -0.44 10.72
C VAL A 39 20.13 -0.06 9.23
N SER A 40 20.58 -0.98 8.36
CA SER A 40 20.67 -0.73 6.92
C SER A 40 19.30 -0.58 6.27
N ILE A 41 18.31 -1.39 6.70
CA ILE A 41 16.92 -1.28 6.24
C ILE A 41 16.29 0.02 6.73
N ARG A 42 16.51 0.38 8.00
CA ARG A 42 15.96 1.58 8.61
C ARG A 42 16.44 2.85 7.91
N GLU A 43 17.74 2.99 7.73
CA GLU A 43 18.35 4.15 7.08
C GLU A 43 17.91 4.26 5.62
N LYS A 44 17.88 3.14 4.91
CA LYS A 44 17.63 3.13 3.46
C LYS A 44 16.15 3.26 3.10
N TYR A 45 15.27 2.54 3.80
CA TYR A 45 13.87 2.38 3.39
C TYR A 45 12.86 3.04 4.32
N ARG A 46 13.29 3.60 5.45
CA ARG A 46 12.39 4.26 6.42
C ARG A 46 12.70 5.75 6.65
N PRO A 47 12.86 6.56 5.58
CA PRO A 47 13.08 8.01 5.71
C PRO A 47 11.88 8.77 6.30
N PHE A 48 10.76 8.08 6.55
CA PHE A 48 9.57 8.64 7.19
C PHE A 48 9.66 8.70 8.72
N LEU A 49 10.64 8.04 9.35
CA LEU A 49 10.82 8.07 10.80
C LEU A 49 11.60 9.33 11.21
N PHE A 50 11.02 10.15 12.10
CA PHE A 50 11.68 11.36 12.62
C PHE A 50 12.59 10.98 13.79
N ASN A 51 13.81 11.53 13.85
CA ASN A 51 14.75 11.34 14.97
C ASN A 51 14.88 9.90 15.46
N GLY A 52 14.83 8.93 14.54
CA GLY A 52 14.94 7.52 14.87
C GLY A 52 13.68 6.87 15.45
N GLY A 53 12.46 7.38 15.24
CA GLY A 53 11.22 6.69 15.65
C GLY A 53 9.90 7.36 15.23
N LEU A 54 8.78 6.81 15.70
CA LEU A 54 7.50 7.52 15.73
C LEU A 54 7.44 8.37 17.00
N SER A 55 7.10 9.66 16.88
CA SER A 55 6.94 10.53 18.05
C SER A 55 5.66 10.19 18.79
N LYS A 56 5.72 10.14 20.12
CA LYS A 56 4.54 9.96 20.97
C LYS A 56 3.58 11.16 20.87
N ASP A 57 4.12 12.34 20.58
CA ASP A 57 3.36 13.58 20.42
C ASP A 57 2.86 13.80 18.97
N ASP A 58 2.94 12.76 18.12
CA ASP A 58 2.45 12.82 16.75
C ASP A 58 0.95 12.49 16.65
N TRP A 59 0.23 13.16 15.74
CA TRP A 59 -1.19 12.90 15.53
C TRP A 59 -1.50 11.44 15.18
N ILE A 60 -0.55 10.71 14.57
CA ILE A 60 -0.72 9.28 14.25
C ILE A 60 -0.84 8.43 15.51
N SER A 61 -0.17 8.82 16.60
CA SER A 61 -0.24 8.15 17.91
C SER A 61 -1.62 8.32 18.55
N GLU A 62 -2.33 9.41 18.22
CA GLU A 62 -3.66 9.75 18.73
C GLU A 62 -4.81 9.13 17.93
N VAL A 63 -4.53 8.39 16.85
CA VAL A 63 -5.58 7.75 16.04
C VAL A 63 -6.05 6.46 16.73
N GLU A 64 -7.35 6.33 16.93
CA GLU A 64 -7.99 5.09 17.40
C GLU A 64 -7.91 4.02 16.29
N LEU A 65 -7.16 2.94 16.53
CA LEU A 65 -7.01 1.80 15.61
C LEU A 65 -7.06 0.45 16.35
N SER A 66 -7.71 0.38 17.53
CA SER A 66 -7.65 -0.77 18.45
C SER A 66 -8.03 -2.09 17.77
N THR A 67 -9.05 -2.07 16.91
CA THR A 67 -9.51 -3.27 16.19
C THR A 67 -8.38 -3.86 15.34
N THR A 68 -7.69 -3.02 14.57
CA THR A 68 -6.63 -3.48 13.67
C THR A 68 -5.35 -3.83 14.40
N ILE A 69 -5.01 -3.09 15.46
CA ILE A 69 -3.89 -3.41 16.34
C ILE A 69 -4.11 -4.80 16.96
N LYS A 70 -5.31 -5.05 17.50
CA LYS A 70 -5.68 -6.36 18.05
C LYS A 70 -5.55 -7.47 17.01
N MET A 71 -6.02 -7.24 15.79
CA MET A 71 -5.86 -8.22 14.70
C MET A 71 -4.39 -8.50 14.37
N VAL A 72 -3.54 -7.47 14.29
CA VAL A 72 -2.10 -7.67 14.03
C VAL A 72 -1.45 -8.43 15.19
N GLN A 73 -1.78 -8.08 16.43
CA GLN A 73 -1.28 -8.79 17.60
C GLN A 73 -1.67 -10.28 17.56
N SER A 74 -2.97 -10.59 17.46
CA SER A 74 -3.46 -11.96 17.58
C SER A 74 -3.20 -12.84 16.36
N GLU A 75 -3.26 -12.26 15.16
CA GLU A 75 -3.16 -13.03 13.90
C GLU A 75 -1.72 -13.12 13.36
N ILE A 76 -0.82 -12.24 13.81
CA ILE A 76 0.55 -12.17 13.29
C ILE A 76 1.56 -12.37 14.41
N LEU A 77 1.58 -11.48 15.41
CA LEU A 77 2.66 -11.44 16.40
C LEU A 77 2.58 -12.60 17.40
N ASP A 78 1.41 -12.85 17.99
CA ASP A 78 1.21 -13.95 18.97
C ASP A 78 1.41 -15.33 18.34
N LYS A 79 1.20 -15.43 17.02
CA LYS A 79 1.44 -16.66 16.24
C LYS A 79 2.91 -16.83 15.81
N GLY A 80 3.78 -15.88 16.15
CA GLY A 80 5.19 -15.89 15.76
C GLY A 80 5.41 -15.81 14.24
N LEU A 81 4.46 -15.26 13.49
CA LEU A 81 4.58 -15.07 12.05
C LEU A 81 5.40 -13.81 11.75
N ASP A 82 6.03 -13.79 10.58
CA ASP A 82 6.64 -12.57 10.05
C ASP A 82 5.61 -11.43 9.98
N ARG A 83 6.05 -10.22 10.30
CA ARG A 83 5.25 -9.00 10.12
C ARG A 83 4.80 -8.84 8.68
N LEU A 84 3.65 -8.20 8.48
CA LEU A 84 3.17 -7.88 7.13
C LEU A 84 4.17 -6.95 6.44
N ARG A 85 4.58 -7.31 5.23
CA ARG A 85 5.62 -6.61 4.47
C ARG A 85 4.96 -5.67 3.45
N ILE A 86 5.08 -4.36 3.65
CA ILE A 86 4.43 -3.37 2.79
C ILE A 86 5.47 -2.53 2.04
N LEU A 87 5.43 -2.60 0.71
CA LEU A 87 6.23 -1.75 -0.18
C LEU A 87 5.44 -0.50 -0.57
N ILE A 88 6.04 0.67 -0.40
CA ILE A 88 5.44 1.94 -0.80
C ILE A 88 6.22 2.55 -1.97
N LEU A 89 5.49 2.88 -3.05
CA LEU A 89 6.00 3.54 -4.24
C LEU A 89 5.37 4.93 -4.36
N TYR A 90 6.14 5.93 -4.81
CA TYR A 90 5.64 7.28 -5.04
C TYR A 90 6.07 7.87 -6.39
N GLY A 91 5.27 8.80 -6.92
CA GLY A 91 5.36 9.24 -8.33
C GLY A 91 6.04 10.59 -8.58
N SER A 92 6.91 11.10 -7.71
CA SER A 92 7.55 12.40 -7.96
C SER A 92 8.90 12.56 -7.25
N LEU A 93 9.89 13.01 -8.02
CA LEU A 93 11.26 13.34 -7.60
C LEU A 93 11.47 14.83 -7.27
N ARG A 94 10.39 15.63 -7.22
CA ARG A 94 10.50 17.05 -6.83
C ARG A 94 11.08 17.15 -5.41
N SER A 95 11.85 18.21 -5.16
CA SER A 95 12.40 18.53 -3.83
C SER A 95 11.30 18.51 -2.78
N ARG A 96 10.19 19.21 -3.04
CA ARG A 96 8.94 19.12 -2.28
C ARG A 96 7.88 18.33 -3.05
N SER A 97 7.82 17.03 -2.78
CA SER A 97 6.92 16.08 -3.44
C SER A 97 5.75 15.70 -2.53
N PHE A 98 4.54 16.19 -2.82
CA PHE A 98 3.36 15.86 -2.01
C PHE A 98 2.95 14.39 -2.09
N SER A 99 3.25 13.69 -3.19
CA SER A 99 3.03 12.24 -3.26
C SER A 99 4.01 11.49 -2.36
N ARG A 100 5.26 11.96 -2.24
CA ARG A 100 6.23 11.41 -1.28
C ARG A 100 5.82 11.70 0.16
N LEU A 101 5.35 12.91 0.46
CA LEU A 101 4.84 13.26 1.79
C LEU A 101 3.62 12.40 2.17
N LEU A 102 2.66 12.23 1.26
CA LEU A 102 1.50 11.36 1.49
C LEU A 102 1.92 9.89 1.66
N ALA A 103 2.89 9.42 0.87
CA ALA A 103 3.49 8.09 1.03
C ALA A 103 4.14 7.90 2.40
N TYR A 104 4.79 8.94 2.95
CA TYR A 104 5.38 8.88 4.29
C TYR A 104 4.33 8.86 5.40
N GLU A 105 3.22 9.58 5.27
CA GLU A 105 2.12 9.48 6.26
C GLU A 105 1.46 8.09 6.21
N ALA A 106 1.22 7.55 5.02
CA ALA A 106 0.81 6.16 4.85
C ALA A 106 1.78 5.18 5.53
N ALA A 107 3.09 5.39 5.31
CA ALA A 107 4.14 4.56 5.90
C ALA A 107 4.11 4.59 7.43
N ARG A 108 3.95 5.77 8.04
CA ARG A 108 3.89 5.93 9.50
C ARG A 108 2.68 5.24 10.12
N ILE A 109 1.50 5.34 9.48
CA ILE A 109 0.28 4.65 9.93
C ILE A 109 0.50 3.13 9.90
N LEU A 110 0.98 2.60 8.77
CA LEU A 110 1.25 1.17 8.62
C LEU A 110 2.34 0.66 9.57
N PHE A 111 3.38 1.45 9.78
CA PHE A 111 4.46 1.14 10.72
C PHE A 111 3.93 1.09 12.16
N ARG A 112 3.09 2.05 12.57
CA ARG A 112 2.40 2.02 13.87
C ARG A 112 1.53 0.77 14.03
N LEU A 113 0.83 0.35 12.98
CA LEU A 113 0.03 -0.87 12.98
C LEU A 113 0.88 -2.15 13.06
N GLY A 114 2.21 -2.06 12.96
CA GLY A 114 3.14 -3.18 13.13
C GLY A 114 3.62 -3.84 11.84
N CYS A 115 3.41 -3.21 10.69
CA CYS A 115 3.97 -3.68 9.42
C CYS A 115 5.48 -3.41 9.31
N ASP A 116 6.22 -4.29 8.63
CA ASP A 116 7.54 -3.94 8.08
C ASP A 116 7.28 -3.13 6.80
N VAL A 117 7.57 -1.83 6.86
CA VAL A 117 7.32 -0.90 5.75
C VAL A 117 8.63 -0.49 5.12
N ARG A 118 8.69 -0.55 3.79
CA ARG A 118 9.83 -0.06 2.99
C ARG A 118 9.35 0.88 1.91
N VAL A 119 9.89 2.10 1.89
CA VAL A 119 9.60 3.08 0.84
C VAL A 119 10.75 3.04 -0.18
N PHE A 120 10.42 2.81 -1.45
CA PHE A 120 11.41 2.83 -2.52
C PHE A 120 11.65 4.26 -2.99
N ASP A 121 12.92 4.70 -3.03
CA ASP A 121 13.33 5.93 -3.71
C ASP A 121 13.55 5.66 -5.21
N PRO A 122 12.76 6.25 -6.12
CA PRO A 122 12.93 6.03 -7.55
C PRO A 122 14.08 6.84 -8.19
N ALA A 123 14.82 7.65 -7.42
CA ALA A 123 15.96 8.38 -7.94
C ALA A 123 17.01 7.43 -8.56
N GLY A 124 17.44 7.75 -9.78
CA GLY A 124 18.40 6.93 -10.54
C GLY A 124 17.81 5.64 -11.15
N LEU A 125 16.49 5.41 -11.07
CA LEU A 125 15.86 4.33 -11.84
C LEU A 125 15.92 4.65 -13.34
N PRO A 126 16.49 3.79 -14.19
CA PRO A 126 16.57 4.04 -15.63
C PRO A 126 15.19 3.96 -16.30
N GLN A 127 15.07 4.54 -17.49
CA GLN A 127 13.90 4.31 -18.33
C GLN A 127 13.79 2.83 -18.70
N LYS A 128 12.57 2.29 -18.68
CA LYS A 128 12.34 0.90 -19.08
C LYS A 128 12.81 0.68 -20.51
N ASP A 129 13.79 -0.21 -20.65
CA ASP A 129 14.34 -0.70 -21.90
C ASP A 129 14.57 -2.22 -21.82
N ASP A 130 15.16 -2.81 -22.86
CA ASP A 130 15.39 -4.26 -22.94
C ASP A 130 16.79 -4.70 -22.51
N VAL A 131 17.60 -3.79 -21.93
CA VAL A 131 19.03 -4.04 -21.67
C VAL A 131 19.39 -3.86 -20.20
N GLN A 132 18.84 -2.83 -19.53
CA GLN A 132 19.25 -2.42 -18.18
C GLN A 132 18.62 -3.27 -17.06
N HIS A 133 18.30 -4.54 -17.33
CA HIS A 133 17.70 -5.45 -16.36
C HIS A 133 18.54 -5.62 -15.09
N ASN A 134 19.87 -5.54 -15.19
CA ASN A 134 20.81 -5.70 -14.06
C ASN A 134 21.15 -4.38 -13.35
N HIS A 135 20.53 -3.26 -13.73
CA HIS A 135 20.77 -1.98 -13.07
C HIS A 135 20.42 -2.07 -11.57
N PRO A 136 21.26 -1.56 -10.64
CA PRO A 136 21.05 -1.74 -9.20
C PRO A 136 19.66 -1.31 -8.70
N LYS A 137 19.15 -0.16 -9.19
CA LYS A 137 17.80 0.31 -8.86
C LYS A 137 16.66 -0.59 -9.38
N VAL A 138 16.87 -1.25 -10.52
CA VAL A 138 15.89 -2.19 -11.10
C VAL A 138 15.86 -3.46 -10.26
N GLN A 139 17.02 -3.99 -9.88
CA GLN A 139 17.14 -5.16 -9.02
C GLN A 139 16.57 -4.88 -7.62
N GLU A 140 16.89 -3.73 -7.04
CA GLU A 140 16.33 -3.28 -5.76
C GLU A 140 14.80 -3.23 -5.80
N LEU A 141 14.20 -2.59 -6.82
CA LEU A 141 12.75 -2.49 -6.96
C LEU A 141 12.09 -3.88 -7.08
N ARG A 142 12.70 -4.78 -7.87
CA ARG A 142 12.19 -6.14 -8.07
C ARG A 142 12.27 -6.97 -6.79
N GLU A 143 13.37 -6.90 -6.05
CA GLU A 143 13.52 -7.63 -4.79
C GLU A 143 12.58 -7.07 -3.72
N LEU A 144 12.35 -5.75 -3.67
CA LEU A 144 11.34 -5.16 -2.80
C LEU A 144 9.93 -5.62 -3.16
N SER A 145 9.57 -5.67 -4.45
CA SER A 145 8.27 -6.18 -4.88
C SER A 145 8.12 -7.67 -4.56
N LYS A 146 9.18 -8.46 -4.72
CA LYS A 146 9.17 -9.88 -4.36
C LYS A 146 9.01 -10.09 -2.86
N TRP A 147 9.67 -9.26 -2.04
CA TRP A 147 9.63 -9.30 -0.58
C TRP A 147 8.25 -8.97 0.00
N SER A 148 7.46 -8.12 -0.65
CA SER A 148 6.22 -7.58 -0.10
C SER A 148 5.07 -8.60 -0.03
N ASP A 149 4.15 -8.39 0.90
CA ASP A 149 2.81 -9.00 0.97
C ASP A 149 1.75 -8.07 0.36
N GLY A 150 2.00 -6.76 0.39
CA GLY A 150 1.12 -5.74 -0.15
C GLY A 150 1.85 -4.45 -0.52
N HIS A 151 1.23 -3.62 -1.37
CA HIS A 151 1.79 -2.34 -1.80
C HIS A 151 0.90 -1.15 -1.44
N VAL A 152 1.53 0.03 -1.33
CA VAL A 152 0.85 1.33 -1.42
C VAL A 152 1.42 2.11 -2.60
N TRP A 153 0.56 2.52 -3.52
CA TRP A 153 0.94 3.25 -4.73
C TRP A 153 0.44 4.68 -4.69
N VAL A 154 1.36 5.65 -4.64
CA VAL A 154 1.03 7.08 -4.51
C VAL A 154 1.51 7.88 -5.72
N SER A 155 0.63 8.18 -6.66
CA SER A 155 0.98 9.03 -7.82
C SER A 155 0.40 10.43 -7.68
N PRO A 156 1.16 11.50 -8.00
CA PRO A 156 0.53 12.75 -8.38
C PRO A 156 -0.34 12.57 -9.63
N GLU A 157 -1.27 13.49 -9.82
CA GLU A 157 -1.91 13.71 -11.09
C GLU A 157 -1.17 14.80 -11.86
N GLN A 158 -0.61 14.45 -13.02
CA GLN A 158 0.08 15.38 -13.92
C GLN A 158 -0.54 15.30 -15.30
N HIS A 159 -0.94 16.44 -15.85
CA HIS A 159 -1.72 16.52 -17.10
C HIS A 159 -2.94 15.58 -17.12
N GLY A 160 -3.61 15.44 -15.97
CA GLY A 160 -4.82 14.63 -15.83
C GLY A 160 -4.59 13.12 -15.77
N ASN A 161 -3.36 12.64 -15.59
CA ASN A 161 -3.04 11.21 -15.51
C ASN A 161 -1.96 10.89 -14.46
N LEU A 162 -1.70 9.61 -14.20
CA LEU A 162 -0.58 9.16 -13.37
C LEU A 162 0.75 9.58 -13.99
N THR A 163 1.76 9.77 -13.15
CA THR A 163 3.06 10.29 -13.60
C THR A 163 3.89 9.25 -14.35
N GLY A 164 4.71 9.69 -15.30
CA GLY A 164 5.68 8.82 -15.98
C GLY A 164 6.68 8.17 -15.01
N ILE A 165 7.10 8.91 -13.95
CA ILE A 165 7.96 8.39 -12.88
C ILE A 165 7.29 7.20 -12.16
N PHE A 166 5.99 7.31 -11.87
CA PHE A 166 5.26 6.21 -11.26
C PHE A 166 5.15 5.02 -12.22
N LYS A 167 4.75 5.28 -13.47
CA LYS A 167 4.56 4.24 -14.48
C LYS A 167 5.84 3.45 -14.74
N GLN A 168 6.98 4.13 -14.83
CA GLN A 168 8.28 3.53 -15.05
C GLN A 168 8.65 2.51 -13.95
N GLN A 169 8.31 2.79 -12.68
CA GLN A 169 8.52 1.83 -11.59
C GLN A 169 7.74 0.53 -11.85
N ILE A 170 6.45 0.64 -12.20
CA ILE A 170 5.64 -0.55 -12.46
C ILE A 170 6.12 -1.31 -13.71
N ASP A 171 6.57 -0.60 -14.75
CA ASP A 171 7.08 -1.21 -15.98
C ASP A 171 8.35 -2.03 -15.78
N TRP A 172 9.10 -1.78 -14.71
CA TRP A 172 10.26 -2.58 -14.33
C TRP A 172 9.90 -3.86 -13.56
N ILE A 173 8.69 -3.96 -13.02
CA ILE A 173 8.20 -5.13 -12.27
C ILE A 173 7.54 -6.10 -13.26
N PRO A 174 8.15 -7.26 -13.56
CA PRO A 174 7.57 -8.20 -14.50
C PRO A 174 6.42 -9.00 -13.86
N LEU A 175 5.48 -9.47 -14.68
CA LEU A 175 4.45 -10.43 -14.25
C LEU A 175 5.03 -11.82 -13.94
N SER A 176 6.21 -12.15 -14.49
CA SER A 176 6.93 -13.41 -14.26
C SER A 176 8.43 -13.18 -14.35
N THR A 177 9.17 -13.78 -13.43
CA THR A 177 10.60 -14.05 -13.60
C THR A 177 10.82 -15.53 -13.31
N GLY A 178 10.86 -16.37 -14.35
CA GLY A 178 10.78 -17.82 -14.18
C GLY A 178 9.47 -18.22 -13.51
N SER A 179 9.55 -18.96 -12.39
CA SER A 179 8.40 -19.37 -11.57
C SER A 179 7.91 -18.26 -10.62
N VAL A 180 8.69 -17.21 -10.37
CA VAL A 180 8.37 -16.17 -9.39
C VAL A 180 7.40 -15.16 -10.00
N ARG A 181 6.33 -14.84 -9.26
CA ARG A 181 5.32 -13.83 -9.59
C ARG A 181 5.40 -12.68 -8.57
N PRO A 182 6.14 -11.59 -8.85
CA PRO A 182 6.44 -10.53 -7.86
C PRO A 182 5.26 -9.70 -7.38
N THR A 183 4.09 -9.77 -8.04
CA THR A 183 2.91 -8.98 -7.66
C THR A 183 1.64 -9.82 -7.53
N GLN A 184 1.59 -11.02 -8.10
CA GLN A 184 0.37 -11.82 -8.14
C GLN A 184 -0.12 -12.14 -6.72
N GLY A 185 -1.43 -11.94 -6.48
CA GLY A 185 -2.10 -12.25 -5.21
C GLY A 185 -1.93 -11.22 -4.10
N ARG A 186 -0.89 -10.38 -4.17
CA ARG A 186 -0.60 -9.34 -3.16
C ARG A 186 -1.69 -8.27 -3.09
N THR A 187 -1.87 -7.67 -1.92
CA THR A 187 -2.83 -6.58 -1.71
C THR A 187 -2.28 -5.24 -2.21
N LEU A 188 -3.16 -4.32 -2.59
CA LEU A 188 -2.77 -3.00 -3.08
C LEU A 188 -3.72 -1.91 -2.58
N ALA A 189 -3.17 -0.86 -1.96
CA ALA A 189 -3.85 0.42 -1.77
C ALA A 189 -3.35 1.45 -2.78
N VAL A 190 -4.25 2.27 -3.32
CA VAL A 190 -3.91 3.35 -4.26
C VAL A 190 -4.27 4.71 -3.69
N ALA A 191 -3.38 5.67 -3.90
CA ALA A 191 -3.59 7.06 -3.50
C ALA A 191 -3.10 8.03 -4.58
N GLN A 192 -3.69 9.22 -4.62
CA GLN A 192 -3.19 10.33 -5.42
C GLN A 192 -3.16 11.66 -4.68
N VAL A 193 -2.35 12.56 -5.21
CA VAL A 193 -2.36 13.98 -4.88
C VAL A 193 -2.59 14.81 -6.15
N SER A 194 -3.29 15.93 -6.04
CA SER A 194 -3.46 16.89 -7.13
C SER A 194 -3.10 18.30 -6.64
N GLY A 195 -2.54 19.12 -7.54
CA GLY A 195 -2.37 20.55 -7.30
C GLY A 195 -3.68 21.35 -7.45
N GLY A 196 -4.67 20.79 -8.15
CA GLY A 196 -5.95 21.44 -8.44
C GLY A 196 -7.11 20.90 -7.62
N SER A 197 -8.32 21.07 -8.15
CA SER A 197 -9.55 20.48 -7.61
C SER A 197 -9.47 18.96 -7.55
N GLN A 198 -10.40 18.36 -6.80
CA GLN A 198 -10.46 16.90 -6.64
C GLN A 198 -10.66 16.21 -7.98
N SER A 199 -9.90 15.14 -8.17
CA SER A 199 -9.90 14.28 -9.34
C SER A 199 -9.64 12.84 -8.90
N PHE A 200 -9.92 11.88 -9.77
CA PHE A 200 -9.69 10.46 -9.51
C PHE A 200 -8.96 9.77 -10.67
N ASN A 201 -8.44 10.52 -11.64
CA ASN A 201 -7.89 9.95 -12.87
C ASN A 201 -6.67 9.07 -12.59
N ALA A 202 -5.76 9.55 -11.73
CA ALA A 202 -4.57 8.79 -11.38
C ALA A 202 -4.92 7.51 -10.60
N VAL A 203 -5.75 7.57 -9.56
CA VAL A 203 -6.16 6.37 -8.80
C VAL A 203 -6.97 5.37 -9.63
N ASN A 204 -7.81 5.84 -10.56
CA ASN A 204 -8.53 4.97 -11.49
C ASN A 204 -7.54 4.19 -12.39
N SER A 205 -6.54 4.90 -12.92
CA SER A 205 -5.51 4.28 -13.75
C SER A 205 -4.64 3.31 -12.95
N LEU A 206 -4.28 3.68 -11.70
CA LEU A 206 -3.55 2.79 -10.78
C LEU A 206 -4.35 1.54 -10.43
N ARG A 207 -5.67 1.64 -10.25
CA ARG A 207 -6.55 0.49 -9.99
C ARG A 207 -6.59 -0.48 -11.16
N ILE A 208 -6.72 0.04 -12.39
CA ILE A 208 -6.66 -0.77 -13.62
C ILE A 208 -5.28 -1.43 -13.76
N LEU A 209 -4.21 -0.69 -13.43
CA LEU A 209 -2.84 -1.19 -13.43
C LEU A 209 -2.63 -2.28 -12.39
N GLY A 210 -3.15 -2.12 -11.16
CA GLY A 210 -3.11 -3.13 -10.11
C GLY A 210 -3.79 -4.44 -10.51
N ARG A 211 -4.95 -4.33 -11.18
CA ARG A 211 -5.61 -5.50 -11.81
C ARG A 211 -4.72 -6.14 -12.88
N TRP A 212 -4.04 -5.35 -13.72
CA TRP A 212 -3.09 -5.88 -14.71
C TRP A 212 -1.91 -6.64 -14.03
N MET A 213 -1.44 -6.11 -12.90
CA MET A 213 -0.42 -6.73 -12.04
C MET A 213 -0.94 -7.90 -11.19
N ARG A 214 -2.21 -8.31 -11.37
CA ARG A 214 -2.87 -9.41 -10.66
C ARG A 214 -2.87 -9.22 -9.13
N MET A 215 -2.94 -7.97 -8.68
CA MET A 215 -3.03 -7.59 -7.27
C MET A 215 -4.49 -7.47 -6.83
N PHE A 216 -4.76 -7.71 -5.55
CA PHE A 216 -6.04 -7.40 -4.93
C PHE A 216 -6.07 -5.93 -4.50
N VAL A 217 -6.65 -5.08 -5.36
CA VAL A 217 -6.76 -3.64 -5.06
C VAL A 217 -7.92 -3.42 -4.10
N ILE A 218 -7.62 -2.95 -2.89
CA ILE A 218 -8.65 -2.72 -1.86
C ILE A 218 -9.70 -1.70 -2.35
N PRO A 219 -10.96 -1.80 -1.90
CA PRO A 219 -12.02 -0.89 -2.33
C PRO A 219 -11.71 0.58 -2.06
N ASN A 220 -11.21 0.89 -0.85
CA ASN A 220 -10.99 2.27 -0.44
C ASN A 220 -9.74 2.87 -1.13
N GLN A 221 -9.75 4.19 -1.30
CA GLN A 221 -8.67 4.92 -1.96
C GLN A 221 -8.62 6.37 -1.48
N SER A 222 -7.42 6.97 -1.53
CA SER A 222 -7.20 8.37 -1.13
C SER A 222 -6.95 9.26 -2.34
N SER A 223 -7.63 10.41 -2.42
CA SER A 223 -7.36 11.45 -3.41
C SER A 223 -7.36 12.81 -2.74
N VAL A 224 -6.17 13.40 -2.62
CA VAL A 224 -5.95 14.65 -1.90
C VAL A 224 -5.92 15.84 -2.89
N PRO A 225 -6.98 16.67 -2.97
CA PRO A 225 -6.99 17.88 -3.78
C PRO A 225 -6.15 18.99 -3.16
N LYS A 226 -5.72 19.95 -3.99
CA LYS A 226 -4.94 21.14 -3.58
C LYS A 226 -3.87 20.78 -2.55
N ALA A 227 -3.10 19.72 -2.80
CA ALA A 227 -2.27 19.08 -1.79
C ALA A 227 -1.31 20.05 -1.07
N TYR A 228 -0.90 21.14 -1.73
CA TYR A 228 -0.09 22.20 -1.14
C TYR A 228 -0.72 22.91 0.08
N THR A 229 -2.04 22.83 0.27
CA THR A 229 -2.73 23.36 1.45
C THR A 229 -2.98 22.32 2.53
N GLN A 230 -2.65 21.06 2.27
CA GLN A 230 -2.99 19.92 3.14
C GLN A 230 -1.79 19.47 3.99
N PHE A 231 -0.63 20.11 3.85
CA PHE A 231 0.58 19.81 4.61
C PHE A 231 1.12 21.07 5.25
N THR A 232 1.73 20.92 6.43
CA THR A 232 2.49 22.00 7.07
C THR A 232 3.68 22.43 6.20
N SER A 233 4.28 23.57 6.56
CA SER A 233 5.48 24.07 5.91
C SER A 233 6.69 23.15 6.15
N GLU A 234 7.74 23.33 5.36
CA GLU A 234 8.94 22.49 5.44
C GLU A 234 9.68 22.69 6.77
N ASP A 235 9.71 23.91 7.29
CA ASP A 235 10.28 24.28 8.59
C ASP A 235 9.54 23.64 9.79
N VAL A 236 8.23 23.38 9.65
CA VAL A 236 7.44 22.70 10.69
C VAL A 236 7.56 21.17 10.60
N GLY A 237 7.92 20.63 9.43
CA GLY A 237 8.15 19.19 9.24
C GLY A 237 7.29 18.51 8.17
N SER A 238 6.59 19.26 7.32
CA SER A 238 5.84 18.74 6.16
C SER A 238 4.81 17.65 6.49
N ARG A 239 4.03 17.85 7.56
CA ARG A 239 3.05 16.90 8.09
C ARG A 239 1.65 17.17 7.57
N MET A 240 0.86 16.12 7.37
CA MET A 240 -0.52 16.25 6.89
C MET A 240 -1.42 16.89 7.96
N LEU A 241 -2.16 17.93 7.56
CA LEU A 241 -3.08 18.67 8.42
C LEU A 241 -4.38 17.89 8.65
N ALA A 242 -5.04 18.18 9.77
CA ALA A 242 -6.34 17.61 10.10
C ALA A 242 -7.39 17.93 9.03
N SER A 243 -7.98 16.89 8.45
CA SER A 243 -8.97 16.99 7.38
C SER A 243 -9.62 15.63 7.13
N GLY A 244 -10.78 15.60 6.48
CA GLY A 244 -11.38 14.34 6.03
C GLY A 244 -10.50 13.57 5.02
N ASN A 245 -9.57 14.24 4.34
CA ASN A 245 -8.57 13.56 3.49
C ASN A 245 -7.54 12.78 4.33
N ARG A 246 -7.20 13.29 5.52
CA ARG A 246 -6.31 12.61 6.47
C ARG A 246 -7.01 11.39 7.05
N ASP A 247 -8.27 11.54 7.45
CA ASP A 247 -9.07 10.43 7.97
C ASP A 247 -9.25 9.34 6.90
N ARG A 248 -9.52 9.73 5.65
CA ARG A 248 -9.56 8.80 4.52
C ARG A 248 -8.25 8.04 4.30
N LEU A 249 -7.09 8.69 4.52
CA LEU A 249 -5.80 8.00 4.43
C LEU A 249 -5.68 6.93 5.51
N VAL A 250 -6.10 7.23 6.73
CA VAL A 250 -6.15 6.26 7.84
C VAL A 250 -7.05 5.08 7.46
N ASP A 251 -8.26 5.32 6.96
CA ASP A 251 -9.19 4.27 6.53
C ASP A 251 -8.53 3.33 5.51
N CYS A 252 -7.82 3.89 4.52
CA CYS A 252 -7.17 3.11 3.47
C CYS A 252 -6.04 2.22 4.03
N MET A 253 -5.23 2.73 4.96
CA MET A 253 -4.12 1.97 5.54
C MET A 253 -4.63 0.90 6.51
N GLU A 254 -5.66 1.23 7.28
CA GLU A 254 -6.33 0.28 8.16
C GLU A 254 -6.96 -0.87 7.35
N GLU A 255 -7.71 -0.53 6.30
CA GLU A 255 -8.32 -1.49 5.38
C GLU A 255 -7.26 -2.37 4.70
N LEU A 256 -6.15 -1.80 4.24
CA LEU A 256 -5.04 -2.55 3.65
C LEU A 256 -4.51 -3.62 4.60
N VAL A 257 -4.28 -3.28 5.87
CA VAL A 257 -3.79 -4.24 6.88
C VAL A 257 -4.80 -5.36 7.09
N LYS A 258 -6.08 -5.03 7.30
CA LYS A 258 -7.16 -6.02 7.49
C LYS A 258 -7.23 -7.01 6.33
N TYR A 259 -7.27 -6.52 5.09
CA TYR A 259 -7.29 -7.40 3.91
C TYR A 259 -6.01 -8.22 3.77
N THR A 260 -4.85 -7.65 4.08
CA THR A 260 -3.57 -8.37 3.95
C THR A 260 -3.49 -9.52 4.95
N ILE A 261 -3.97 -9.34 6.20
CA ILE A 261 -4.08 -10.43 7.19
C ILE A 261 -4.94 -11.58 6.65
N VAL A 262 -6.09 -11.27 6.07
CA VAL A 262 -7.04 -12.26 5.55
C VAL A 262 -6.48 -12.97 4.30
N MET A 263 -5.82 -12.24 3.40
CA MET A 263 -5.42 -12.76 2.09
C MET A 263 -4.07 -13.48 2.11
N ARG A 264 -3.10 -13.03 2.92
CA ARG A 264 -1.71 -13.52 2.91
C ARG A 264 -1.61 -15.04 3.08
N PRO A 265 -2.33 -15.71 4.00
CA PRO A 265 -2.26 -17.17 4.14
C PRO A 265 -2.74 -17.96 2.91
N HIS A 266 -3.38 -17.30 1.95
CA HIS A 266 -4.07 -17.92 0.82
C HIS A 266 -3.54 -17.45 -0.55
N PHE A 267 -2.40 -16.75 -0.62
CA PHE A 267 -1.84 -16.28 -1.89
C PHE A 267 -1.61 -17.42 -2.90
N ASP A 268 -1.13 -18.57 -2.45
CA ASP A 268 -0.94 -19.74 -3.32
C ASP A 268 -2.27 -20.32 -3.81
N LEU A 269 -3.27 -20.40 -2.93
CA LEU A 269 -4.61 -20.87 -3.27
C LEU A 269 -5.25 -19.97 -4.34
N PHE A 270 -5.17 -18.64 -4.19
CA PHE A 270 -5.68 -17.71 -5.19
C PHE A 270 -4.86 -17.70 -6.50
N GLY A 271 -3.63 -18.18 -6.45
CA GLY A 271 -2.76 -18.38 -7.60
C GLY A 271 -3.08 -19.64 -8.40
N ASP A 272 -3.73 -20.65 -7.81
CA ASP A 272 -3.99 -21.94 -8.44
C ASP A 272 -5.19 -21.88 -9.41
N ARG A 273 -4.90 -21.53 -10.67
CA ARG A 273 -5.92 -21.35 -11.73
C ARG A 273 -6.16 -22.61 -12.52
N PHE A 274 -7.44 -22.89 -12.78
CA PHE A 274 -7.88 -24.01 -13.63
C PHE A 274 -7.16 -24.04 -14.98
N SER A 275 -7.10 -22.93 -15.71
CA SER A 275 -6.45 -22.87 -17.03
C SER A 275 -4.95 -23.18 -16.98
N GLU A 276 -4.25 -22.74 -15.92
CA GLU A 276 -2.82 -23.03 -15.74
C GLU A 276 -2.59 -24.51 -15.38
N ARG A 277 -3.54 -25.14 -14.67
CA ARG A 277 -3.55 -26.60 -14.43
C ARG A 277 -3.79 -27.40 -15.72
N GLU A 278 -4.67 -26.93 -16.61
CA GLU A 278 -4.88 -27.56 -17.94
C GLU A 278 -3.61 -27.48 -18.79
N GLU A 279 -2.97 -26.31 -18.86
CA GLU A 279 -1.73 -26.12 -19.61
C GLU A 279 -0.59 -27.02 -19.12
N ARG A 280 -0.47 -27.19 -17.79
CA ARG A 280 0.53 -28.08 -17.19
C ARG A 280 0.28 -29.54 -17.57
N ARG A 281 -0.97 -30.02 -17.44
CA ARG A 281 -1.37 -31.38 -17.86
C ARG A 281 -1.07 -31.65 -19.33
N ALA A 282 -1.38 -30.67 -20.20
CA ALA A 282 -1.11 -30.79 -21.64
C ALA A 282 0.40 -30.82 -21.98
N LYS A 283 1.25 -30.18 -21.16
CA LYS A 283 2.70 -30.24 -21.31
C LYS A 283 3.27 -31.57 -20.82
N GLU A 284 2.81 -32.06 -19.67
CA GLU A 284 3.22 -33.35 -19.10
C GLU A 284 2.90 -34.50 -20.06
N ALA A 285 1.68 -34.53 -20.62
CA ALA A 285 1.28 -35.54 -21.60
C ALA A 285 2.10 -35.54 -22.91
N LYS A 286 2.77 -34.43 -23.25
CA LYS A 286 3.66 -34.34 -24.42
C LYS A 286 5.09 -34.79 -24.15
N VAL A 287 5.51 -34.87 -22.89
CA VAL A 287 6.86 -35.31 -22.49
C VAL A 287 6.90 -36.84 -22.33
N GLU A 288 5.75 -37.47 -22.08
CA GLU A 288 5.61 -38.92 -21.95
C GLU A 288 5.48 -39.67 -23.30
N VAL A 289 5.45 -38.96 -24.42
CA VAL A 289 5.38 -39.50 -25.80
C VAL A 289 6.70 -39.25 -26.52
#